data_AF-A0A924M6E2-F1
#
_entry.id   AF-A0A924M6E2-F1
#
_cell.length_a   1.000
_cell.length_b   1.000
_cell.length_c   1.000
_cell.angle_alpha   90.00
_cell.angle_beta   90.00
_cell.angle_gamma   90.00
#
_symmetry.space_group_name_H-M   'P 1'
#
loop_
_entity.id
_entity.type
_entity.pdbx_description
1 polymer ?
#
loop_
_entity_poly.entity_id
_entity_poly.type
_entity_poly.pdbx_seq_one_letter_code
_entity_poly.pdbx_strand_id
1 'polypeptide(L)'
;MFSNFTQPMLELFASSLWETIVMVGISGLVGALMGVPLGVYLRLTDAGGVLQNVAANRVVGGIVNALRSTPFIILLVAIIPLT
;
A
#
# COMPACT_ATOMS: atom_id res chain seq x y z
N MET A 1 19.54 -9.78 -30.07
CA MET A 1 18.66 -9.96 -28.89
C MET A 1 17.39 -9.13 -29.02
N PHE A 2 17.49 -7.81 -29.19
CA PHE A 2 16.34 -6.91 -29.39
C PHE A 2 15.68 -7.01 -30.78
N SER A 3 16.36 -7.62 -31.75
CA SER A 3 15.84 -7.90 -33.10
C SER A 3 14.72 -8.95 -33.16
N ASN A 4 14.45 -9.67 -32.06
CA ASN A 4 13.38 -10.66 -31.97
C ASN A 4 12.07 -10.07 -31.41
N PHE A 5 12.04 -8.78 -31.02
CA PHE A 5 10.82 -8.14 -30.55
C PHE A 5 9.96 -7.73 -31.72
N THR A 6 8.89 -8.48 -31.94
CA THR A 6 7.81 -8.14 -32.85
C THR A 6 7.12 -6.85 -32.37
N GLN A 7 6.57 -6.09 -33.33
CA GLN A 7 5.86 -4.85 -33.05
C GLN A 7 4.73 -5.01 -32.00
N PRO A 8 3.92 -6.08 -32.00
CA PRO A 8 2.92 -6.30 -30.95
C PRO A 8 3.51 -6.51 -29.55
N MET A 9 4.70 -7.10 -29.42
CA MET A 9 5.36 -7.27 -28.12
C MET A 9 5.81 -5.92 -27.55
N LEU A 10 6.31 -5.01 -28.40
CA LEU A 10 6.70 -3.67 -27.97
C LEU A 10 5.49 -2.86 -27.48
N GLU A 11 4.35 -2.98 -28.17
CA GLU A 11 3.10 -2.37 -27.75
C GLU A 11 2.60 -2.92 -26.40
N LEU A 12 2.67 -4.24 -26.20
CA LEU A 12 2.31 -4.86 -24.93
C LEU A 12 3.20 -4.40 -23.77
N PHE A 13 4.52 -4.30 -23.99
CA PHE A 13 5.41 -3.79 -22.94
C PHE A 13 5.11 -2.34 -22.59
N ALA A 14 4.83 -1.50 -23.60
CA ALA A 14 4.46 -0.11 -23.37
C ALA A 14 3.13 0.00 -22.59
N SER A 15 2.12 -0.80 -22.94
CA SER A 15 0.84 -0.80 -22.24
C SER A 15 0.97 -1.31 -20.80
N SER A 16 1.65 -2.44 -20.58
CA SER A 16 1.85 -2.99 -19.23
C SER A 16 2.70 -2.09 -18.33
N LEU A 17 3.69 -1.37 -18.90
CA LEU A 17 4.43 -0.36 -18.16
C LEU A 17 3.49 0.76 -17.69
N TRP A 18 2.65 1.25 -18.59
CA TRP A 18 1.67 2.29 -18.29
C TRP A 18 0.69 1.85 -17.20
N GLU A 19 0.13 0.66 -17.34
CA GLU A 19 -0.76 0.07 -16.33
C GLU A 19 -0.08 -0.03 -14.96
N THR A 20 1.17 -0.48 -14.92
CA THR A 20 1.94 -0.57 -13.66
C THR A 20 2.14 0.80 -13.02
N ILE A 21 2.51 1.82 -13.80
CA ILE A 21 2.68 3.20 -13.31
C ILE A 21 1.36 3.72 -12.74
N VAL A 22 0.25 3.50 -13.43
CA VAL A 22 -1.07 3.94 -12.98
C VAL A 22 -1.48 3.22 -11.69
N MET A 23 -1.32 1.89 -11.61
CA MET A 23 -1.64 1.12 -10.42
C MET A 23 -0.81 1.54 -9.21
N VAL A 24 0.51 1.66 -9.36
CA VAL A 24 1.43 2.07 -8.28
C VAL A 24 1.18 3.52 -7.89
N GLY A 25 0.95 4.40 -8.88
CA GLY A 25 0.69 5.82 -8.64
C GLY A 25 -0.58 6.03 -7.83
N ILE A 26 -1.70 5.44 -8.24
CA ILE A 26 -2.99 5.58 -7.55
C ILE A 26 -2.95 4.91 -6.18
N SER A 27 -2.46 3.67 -6.09
CA SER A 27 -2.37 2.95 -4.80
C SER A 27 -1.43 3.63 -3.83
N GLY A 28 -0.29 4.14 -4.30
CA GLY A 28 0.65 4.92 -3.51
C GLY A 28 0.05 6.23 -3.02
N LEU A 29 -0.71 6.93 -3.86
CA LEU A 29 -1.36 8.19 -3.49
C LEU A 29 -2.45 7.97 -2.44
N VAL A 30 -3.36 7.03 -2.65
CA VAL A 30 -4.41 6.68 -1.67
C VAL A 30 -3.79 6.15 -0.37
N GLY A 31 -2.79 5.28 -0.49
CA GLY A 31 -2.04 4.74 0.64
C GLY A 31 -1.33 5.82 1.44
N ALA A 32 -0.73 6.82 0.78
CA ALA A 32 -0.09 7.95 1.46
C ALA A 32 -1.13 8.87 2.13
N LEU A 33 -2.24 9.17 1.45
CA LEU A 33 -3.31 10.02 1.99
C LEU A 33 -3.92 9.45 3.28
N MET A 34 -4.02 8.13 3.41
CA MET A 34 -4.50 7.50 4.65
C MET A 34 -3.35 7.17 5.62
N GLY A 35 -2.24 6.65 5.11
CA GLY A 35 -1.11 6.16 5.89
C GLY A 35 -0.32 7.26 6.58
N VAL A 36 -0.16 8.42 5.94
CA VAL A 36 0.57 9.56 6.54
C VAL A 36 -0.20 10.12 7.75
N PRO A 37 -1.50 10.48 7.66
CA PRO A 37 -2.26 10.90 8.84
C PRO A 37 -2.29 9.85 9.95
N LEU A 38 -2.44 8.57 9.61
CA LEU A 38 -2.43 7.48 10.58
C LEU A 38 -1.06 7.34 11.28
N GLY A 39 0.03 7.47 10.52
CA GLY A 39 1.39 7.45 11.06
C GLY A 39 1.67 8.65 11.97
N VAL A 40 1.23 9.84 11.59
CA VAL A 40 1.31 11.04 12.44
C VAL A 40 0.49 10.85 13.71
N TYR A 41 -0.74 10.34 13.61
CA TYR A 41 -1.59 10.08 14.76
C TYR A 41 -0.95 9.09 15.75
N LEU A 42 -0.39 7.99 15.24
CA LEU A 42 0.35 7.03 16.07
C LEU A 42 1.60 7.66 16.70
N ARG A 43 2.28 8.60 16.03
CA ARG A 43 3.40 9.31 16.66
C ARG A 43 2.95 10.27 17.76
N LEU A 44 1.85 10.98 17.58
CA LEU A 44 1.35 11.96 18.55
C LEU A 44 0.75 11.31 19.79
N THR A 45 0.17 10.11 19.66
CA THR A 45 -0.50 9.38 20.75
C THR A 45 0.42 8.45 21.54
N ASP A 46 1.70 8.38 21.17
CA ASP A 46 2.71 7.56 21.84
C ASP A 46 2.97 8.03 23.28
N ALA A 47 3.62 7.19 24.09
CA ALA A 47 4.00 7.54 25.45
C ALA A 47 5.00 8.72 25.45
N GLY A 48 4.65 9.82 26.14
CA GLY A 48 5.42 11.06 26.08
C GLY A 48 5.13 11.93 24.85
N GLY A 49 4.13 11.58 24.04
CA GLY A 49 3.65 12.38 22.91
C GLY A 49 2.71 13.52 23.32
N VAL A 50 2.49 14.46 22.40
CA VAL A 50 1.64 15.66 22.62
C VAL A 50 0.19 15.29 22.92
N LEU A 51 -0.32 14.22 22.31
CA LEU A 51 -1.69 13.72 22.47
C LEU A 51 -1.68 12.32 23.11
N GLN A 52 -0.84 12.13 24.13
CA GLN A 52 -0.58 10.82 24.73
C GLN A 52 -1.88 10.05 25.03
N ASN A 53 -2.06 8.92 24.34
CA ASN A 53 -3.14 7.97 24.56
C ASN A 53 -2.64 6.55 24.23
N VAL A 54 -1.99 5.94 25.22
CA VAL A 54 -1.33 4.64 25.08
C VAL A 54 -2.31 3.53 24.71
N ALA A 55 -3.56 3.60 25.18
CA ALA A 55 -4.59 2.61 24.84
C ALA A 55 -4.97 2.69 23.36
N ALA A 56 -5.32 3.88 22.87
CA ALA A 56 -5.63 4.09 21.46
C ALA A 56 -4.45 3.75 20.54
N ASN A 57 -3.24 4.18 20.95
CA ASN A 57 -2.01 3.89 20.21
C ASN A 57 -1.76 2.38 20.07
N ARG A 58 -1.91 1.61 21.16
CA ARG A 58 -1.73 0.14 21.13
C ARG A 58 -2.74 -0.56 20.24
N VAL A 59 -4.01 -0.16 20.29
CA VAL A 59 -5.07 -0.77 19.45
C VAL A 59 -4.84 -0.46 17.98
N VAL A 60 -4.70 0.81 17.63
CA VAL A 60 -4.50 1.23 16.23
C VAL A 60 -3.17 0.72 15.68
N GLY A 61 -2.10 0.80 16.48
CA GLY A 61 -0.78 0.27 16.13
C GLY A 61 -0.80 -1.24 15.95
N GLY A 62 -1.56 -1.97 16.78
CA GLY A 62 -1.78 -3.40 16.62
C GLY A 62 -2.43 -3.76 15.28
N ILE A 63 -3.48 -3.04 14.90
CA ILE A 63 -4.16 -3.22 13.60
C ILE A 63 -3.21 -2.92 12.44
N VAL A 64 -2.49 -1.79 12.49
CA VAL A 64 -1.52 -1.42 11.45
C VAL A 64 -0.42 -2.46 11.31
N ASN A 65 0.10 -2.98 12.42
CA ASN A 65 1.12 -4.00 12.42
C ASN A 65 0.60 -5.34 11.87
N ALA A 66 -0.65 -5.72 12.17
CA ALA A 66 -1.29 -6.92 11.63
C ALA A 66 -1.50 -6.83 10.10
N LEU A 67 -1.97 -5.68 9.61
CA LEU A 67 -2.10 -5.44 8.17
C LEU A 67 -0.73 -5.48 7.48
N ARG A 68 0.31 -4.90 8.10
CA ARG A 68 1.67 -4.88 7.56
C ARG A 68 2.34 -6.26 7.56
N SER A 69 2.08 -7.08 8.56
CA SER A 69 2.67 -8.42 8.67
C SER A 69 1.99 -9.45 7.77
N THR A 70 0.77 -9.16 7.29
CA THR A 70 0.04 -10.04 6.38
C THR A 70 0.73 -10.06 5.01
N PRO A 71 1.19 -11.22 4.51
CA PRO A 71 1.78 -11.33 3.18
C PRO A 71 0.80 -10.86 2.10
N PHE A 72 1.30 -10.12 1.12
CA PHE A 72 0.47 -9.54 0.06
C PHE A 72 -0.42 -10.57 -0.65
N ILE A 73 0.10 -11.77 -0.92
CA ILE A 73 -0.66 -12.85 -1.57
C ILE A 73 -1.88 -13.27 -0.73
N ILE A 74 -1.72 -13.34 0.59
CA ILE A 74 -2.82 -13.73 1.50
C ILE A 74 -3.89 -12.62 1.51
N LEU A 75 -3.46 -11.36 1.57
CA LEU A 75 -4.36 -10.21 1.52
C LEU A 75 -5.12 -10.14 0.19
N LEU A 76 -4.45 -10.40 -0.93
CA LEU A 76 -5.07 -10.46 -2.26
C LEU A 76 -6.20 -11.50 -2.29
N VAL A 77 -5.92 -12.74 -1.84
CA VAL A 77 -6.94 -13.80 -1.80
C VAL A 77 -8.11 -13.43 -0.90
N ALA A 78 -7.84 -12.80 0.25
CA ALA A 78 -8.87 -12.35 1.17
C ALA A 78 -9.78 -11.24 0.58
N ILE A 79 -9.28 -10.46 -0.40
CA ILE A 79 -10.01 -9.39 -1.07
C ILE A 79 -10.81 -9.89 -2.28
N ILE A 80 -10.48 -11.05 -2.87
CA ILE A 80 -11.24 -11.63 -4.01
C ILE A 80 -12.77 -11.58 -3.82
N PRO A 81 -13.38 -11.97 -2.68
CA PRO A 81 -14.84 -11.91 -2.53
C PRO A 81 -15.43 -10.49 -2.47
N LEU A 82 -14.60 -9.45 -2.33
CA LEU A 82 -15.01 -8.05 -2.27
C LEU A 82 -14.99 -7.36 -3.65
N THR A 83 -14.58 -8.06 -4.71
CA THR A 83 -14.50 -7.59 -6.10
C THR A 83 -15.15 -8.58 -7.04
#